data_AF-A0A7S2K6K6-F1
#
_entry.id   AF-A0A7S2K6K6-F1
#
_cell.length_a   1.000
_cell.length_b   1.000
_cell.length_c   1.000
_cell.angle_alpha   90.00
_cell.angle_beta   90.00
_cell.angle_gamma   90.00
#
_symmetry.space_group_name_H-M   'P 1'
#
loop_
_entity.id
_entity.type
_entity.pdbx_description
1 polymer ?
#
loop_
_entity_poly.entity_id
_entity_poly.type
_entity_poly.pdbx_seq_one_letter_code
_entity_poly.pdbx_strand_id
1 'polypeptide(L)'
;WRGAGAMIHHMIKTKHGKNSTAQDNDNNYDYPTCGDCWCIPPDNNNDNSNSNCPDWSPVNTYPEELIAEYQELIPNVIYTLDCNPYHDASCTTQPPQQYIHEQAAVVCALKYTTPCSNNAYDMISYANWDDAVSDGAIVTHMGACGLCSTTADLAAYMNNPDLESDSIICVTKGLLLSYDSGMQCFMEDIGLTEECANI
;
A
#
# COMPACT_ATOMS: atom_id res chain seq x y z
N TRP A 1 8.98 -3.96 4.65
CA TRP A 1 7.66 -3.34 4.91
C TRP A 1 7.66 -2.22 5.96
N ARG A 2 8.77 -1.51 6.23
CA ARG A 2 8.79 -0.37 7.20
C ARG A 2 8.12 0.93 6.71
N GLY A 3 7.52 0.95 5.51
CA GLY A 3 6.98 2.15 4.88
C GLY A 3 5.47 2.15 4.59
N ALA A 4 4.74 1.07 4.84
CA ALA A 4 3.31 0.96 4.50
C ALA A 4 2.42 1.91 5.32
N GLY A 5 2.71 2.11 6.61
CA GLY A 5 1.93 2.99 7.50
C GLY A 5 1.99 4.49 7.17
N ALA A 6 2.88 4.95 6.29
CA ALA A 6 2.98 6.35 5.89
C ALA A 6 1.95 6.75 4.82
N MET A 7 1.47 5.80 4.02
CA MET A 7 0.81 6.09 2.74
C MET A 7 -0.72 6.13 2.81
N ILE A 8 -1.34 5.47 3.79
CA ILE A 8 -2.80 5.33 3.88
C ILE A 8 -3.50 6.66 4.24
N HIS A 9 -2.81 7.60 4.90
CA HIS A 9 -3.39 8.89 5.30
C HIS A 9 -3.67 9.85 4.13
N HIS A 10 -3.05 9.65 2.96
CA HIS A 10 -3.28 10.53 1.79
C HIS A 10 -4.63 10.27 1.09
N MET A 11 -5.30 9.15 1.37
CA MET A 11 -6.57 8.79 0.71
C MET A 11 -7.83 9.36 1.40
N ILE A 12 -7.70 9.91 2.63
CA ILE A 12 -8.87 10.22 3.49
C ILE A 12 -9.30 11.69 3.47
N LYS A 13 -8.56 12.62 2.83
CA LYS A 13 -8.91 14.04 2.87
C LYS A 13 -9.69 14.51 1.64
N THR A 14 -10.92 14.01 1.46
CA THR A 14 -11.96 14.76 0.72
C THR A 14 -13.33 14.66 1.34
N LYS A 15 -13.63 15.62 2.23
CA LYS A 15 -14.84 16.47 2.30
C LYS A 15 -15.18 16.74 3.76
N HIS A 16 -14.84 17.93 4.24
CA HIS A 16 -15.79 18.90 4.81
C HIS A 16 -15.03 20.13 5.33
N GLY A 17 -15.45 21.32 4.89
CA GLY A 17 -15.20 22.58 5.62
C GLY A 17 -14.12 23.49 5.04
N LYS A 18 -14.56 24.52 4.31
CA LYS A 18 -13.78 25.73 4.00
C LYS A 18 -13.36 26.46 5.29
N ASN A 19 -12.11 26.90 5.38
CA ASN A 19 -11.70 28.29 5.64
C ASN A 19 -10.24 28.35 6.15
N SER A 20 -9.31 28.79 5.31
CA SER A 20 -8.35 29.83 5.71
C SER A 20 -7.66 30.39 4.48
N THR A 21 -7.78 31.70 4.37
CA THR A 21 -7.19 32.60 3.39
C THR A 21 -5.66 32.59 3.43
N ALA A 22 -5.02 32.31 2.29
CA ALA A 22 -3.75 32.92 1.91
C ALA A 22 -3.77 33.07 0.38
N GLN A 23 -3.79 34.32 -0.07
CA GLN A 23 -3.56 34.67 -1.46
C GLN A 23 -2.11 34.35 -1.79
N ASP A 24 -1.85 33.60 -2.86
CA ASP A 24 -0.63 33.78 -3.64
C ASP A 24 -1.00 33.76 -5.13
N ASN A 25 -0.67 34.87 -5.78
CA ASN A 25 -0.80 35.08 -7.21
C ASN A 25 0.48 34.55 -7.87
N ASP A 26 0.39 33.53 -8.74
CA ASP A 26 1.10 33.53 -10.02
C ASP A 26 0.74 32.29 -10.90
N ASN A 27 0.09 32.58 -12.02
CA ASN A 27 0.19 31.94 -13.35
C ASN A 27 0.15 30.39 -13.50
N ASN A 28 -1.08 29.87 -13.55
CA ASN A 28 -1.65 29.12 -14.69
C ASN A 28 -0.89 27.90 -15.24
N TYR A 29 -0.85 26.80 -14.46
CA TYR A 29 -1.15 25.43 -14.90
C TYR A 29 -1.80 24.71 -13.70
N ASP A 30 -3.10 24.42 -13.79
CA ASP A 30 -3.90 23.84 -12.70
C ASP A 30 -3.82 22.30 -12.74
N TYR A 31 -2.73 21.77 -12.18
CA TYR A 31 -2.68 20.38 -11.72
C TYR A 31 -2.55 20.41 -10.20
N PRO A 32 -3.38 19.66 -9.44
CA PRO A 32 -3.22 19.54 -8.01
C PRO A 32 -1.90 18.83 -7.72
N THR A 33 -0.92 19.58 -7.21
CA THR A 33 0.31 19.01 -6.66
C THR A 33 -0.03 18.34 -5.33
N CYS A 34 -0.27 17.04 -5.37
CA CYS A 34 -0.40 16.22 -4.17
C CYS A 34 0.97 16.02 -3.54
N GLY A 35 1.26 16.75 -2.45
CA GLY A 35 2.21 16.37 -1.41
C GLY A 35 3.68 16.42 -1.80
N ASP A 36 4.42 17.31 -1.14
CA ASP A 36 5.88 17.32 -1.17
C ASP A 36 6.46 15.94 -0.87
N CYS A 37 7.39 15.53 -1.73
CA CYS A 37 8.20 14.33 -1.62
C CYS A 37 8.92 14.21 -0.27
N TRP A 38 9.43 13.00 0.00
CA TRP A 38 10.30 12.63 1.11
C TRP A 38 11.28 13.73 1.55
N CYS A 39 11.21 14.12 2.81
CA CYS A 39 12.24 14.97 3.42
C CYS A 39 13.44 14.09 3.81
N ILE A 40 14.42 13.96 2.91
CA ILE A 40 15.76 13.46 3.24
C ILE A 40 16.55 14.71 3.67
N PRO A 41 16.92 14.88 4.96
CA PRO A 41 17.77 16.00 5.34
C PRO A 41 19.10 15.91 4.58
N PRO A 42 19.68 17.02 4.11
CA PRO A 42 20.92 16.96 3.35
C PRO A 42 22.06 16.41 4.23
N ASP A 43 22.85 15.48 3.69
CA ASP A 43 23.97 14.78 4.38
C ASP A 43 25.15 15.69 4.77
N ASN A 44 25.00 17.01 4.76
CA ASN A 44 26.06 17.95 5.10
C ASN A 44 25.70 18.78 6.33
N ASN A 45 26.42 18.50 7.42
CA ASN A 45 26.45 19.19 8.72
C ASN A 45 26.81 20.70 8.66
N ASN A 46 26.40 21.47 7.65
CA ASN A 46 26.73 22.89 7.55
C ASN A 46 25.67 23.77 6.87
N ASP A 47 24.46 23.27 6.58
CA ASP A 47 23.36 24.15 6.21
C ASP A 47 22.39 24.34 7.38
N ASN A 48 22.46 25.51 8.02
CA ASN A 48 21.52 25.95 9.06
C ASN A 48 20.19 26.43 8.47
N SER A 49 19.84 26.06 7.24
CA SER A 49 18.52 26.28 6.67
C SER A 49 17.54 25.22 7.18
N ASN A 50 17.04 25.43 8.41
CA ASN A 50 15.75 24.95 8.92
C ASN A 50 15.23 23.65 8.27
N SER A 51 15.94 22.54 8.47
CA SER A 51 15.59 21.19 8.05
C SER A 51 14.46 20.64 8.91
N ASN A 52 13.30 21.30 8.89
CA ASN A 52 12.10 20.86 9.58
C ASN A 52 11.34 19.90 8.67
N CYS A 53 11.83 18.67 8.55
CA CYS A 53 10.92 17.60 8.20
C CYS A 53 9.81 17.60 9.27
N PRO A 54 8.52 17.53 8.89
CA PRO A 54 7.45 17.38 9.87
C PRO A 54 7.76 16.15 10.74
N ASP A 55 7.43 16.24 12.04
CA ASP A 55 7.54 15.10 12.96
C ASP A 55 6.55 14.03 12.48
N TRP A 56 7.03 13.16 11.59
CA TRP A 56 6.22 12.09 11.04
C TRP A 56 6.17 10.96 12.05
N SER A 57 4.99 10.66 12.54
CA SER A 57 4.69 9.43 13.26
C SER A 57 3.80 8.54 12.39
N PRO A 58 4.05 7.23 12.32
CA PRO A 58 3.15 6.31 11.63
C PRO A 58 1.75 6.39 12.22
N VAL A 59 0.75 6.45 11.34
CA VAL A 59 -0.65 6.37 11.75
C VAL A 59 -0.95 4.91 12.10
N ASN A 60 -1.37 4.68 13.34
CA ASN A 60 -1.69 3.35 13.86
C ASN A 60 -3.20 3.14 14.09
N THR A 61 -4.02 4.11 13.72
CA THR A 61 -5.49 4.05 13.83
C THR A 61 -6.14 4.65 12.60
N TYR A 62 -7.03 3.89 11.98
CA TYR A 62 -7.80 4.29 10.80
C TYR A 62 -9.30 4.29 11.14
N PRO A 63 -10.12 5.15 10.52
CA PRO A 63 -11.57 5.09 10.69
C PRO A 63 -12.12 3.73 10.25
N GLU A 64 -13.03 3.15 11.03
CA GLU A 64 -13.66 1.85 10.72
C GLU A 64 -14.39 1.89 9.37
N GLU A 65 -15.04 3.02 9.04
CA GLU A 65 -15.73 3.20 7.75
C GLU A 65 -14.78 3.06 6.56
N LEU A 66 -13.56 3.59 6.67
CA LEU A 66 -12.55 3.49 5.63
C LEU A 66 -12.05 2.05 5.47
N ILE A 67 -11.80 1.36 6.59
CA ILE A 67 -11.39 -0.04 6.57
C ILE A 67 -12.45 -0.89 5.86
N ALA A 68 -13.72 -0.68 6.21
CA ALA A 68 -14.84 -1.35 5.58
C ALA A 68 -14.92 -1.05 4.07
N GLU A 69 -14.73 0.21 3.67
CA GLU A 69 -14.67 0.58 2.24
C GLU A 69 -13.58 -0.22 1.50
N TYR A 70 -12.38 -0.37 2.07
CA TYR A 70 -11.28 -1.11 1.43
C TYR A 70 -11.55 -2.60 1.33
N GLN A 71 -12.23 -3.18 2.31
CA GLN A 71 -12.67 -4.57 2.30
C GLN A 71 -13.74 -4.84 1.23
N GLU A 72 -14.53 -3.84 0.87
CA GLU A 72 -15.55 -3.94 -0.18
C GLU A 72 -15.01 -3.73 -1.60
N LEU A 73 -13.77 -3.28 -1.75
CA LEU A 73 -13.12 -3.10 -3.05
C LEU A 73 -12.67 -4.45 -3.63
N ILE A 74 -12.98 -4.68 -4.90
CA ILE A 74 -12.77 -5.95 -5.60
C ILE A 74 -11.67 -5.78 -6.65
N PRO A 75 -10.51 -6.46 -6.50
CA PRO A 75 -9.51 -6.47 -7.57
C PRO A 75 -10.06 -7.23 -8.79
N ASN A 76 -9.88 -6.69 -9.99
CA ASN A 76 -10.27 -7.41 -11.22
C ASN A 76 -9.38 -8.64 -11.45
N VAL A 77 -8.14 -8.58 -10.98
CA VAL A 77 -7.15 -9.64 -11.08
C VAL A 77 -6.41 -9.75 -9.75
N ILE A 78 -6.37 -10.95 -9.19
CA ILE A 78 -5.55 -11.30 -8.03
C ILE A 78 -4.35 -12.10 -8.52
N TYR A 79 -3.18 -11.83 -7.96
CA TYR A 79 -1.99 -12.63 -8.21
C TYR A 79 -2.09 -13.93 -7.40
N THR A 80 -2.08 -15.06 -8.09
CA THR A 80 -1.99 -16.39 -7.45
C THR A 80 -0.59 -16.96 -7.59
N LEU A 81 -0.23 -17.91 -6.72
CA LEU A 81 1.04 -18.62 -6.77
C LEU A 81 0.82 -20.10 -6.43
N ASP A 82 0.95 -20.96 -7.44
CA ASP A 82 0.65 -22.41 -7.32
C ASP A 82 1.87 -23.25 -6.92
N CYS A 83 2.96 -22.59 -6.49
CA CYS A 83 4.24 -23.21 -6.16
C CYS A 83 4.92 -22.45 -5.01
N ASN A 84 5.94 -23.05 -4.39
CA ASN A 84 6.72 -22.38 -3.36
C ASN A 84 7.99 -21.77 -3.97
N PRO A 85 8.14 -20.43 -3.98
CA PRO A 85 9.26 -19.76 -4.63
C PRO A 85 10.61 -19.94 -3.90
N TYR A 86 10.59 -20.41 -2.65
CA TYR A 86 11.80 -20.76 -1.89
C TYR A 86 12.30 -22.17 -2.18
N HIS A 87 11.48 -23.01 -2.84
CA HIS A 87 11.84 -24.38 -3.23
C HIS A 87 11.95 -24.56 -4.75
N ASP A 88 11.29 -23.71 -5.53
CA ASP A 88 11.32 -23.73 -6.99
C ASP A 88 11.66 -22.34 -7.55
N ALA A 89 12.87 -22.21 -8.09
CA ALA A 89 13.34 -20.96 -8.70
C ALA A 89 12.60 -20.60 -10.00
N SER A 90 11.84 -21.54 -10.59
CA SER A 90 10.97 -21.29 -11.74
C SER A 90 9.54 -20.88 -11.35
N CYS A 91 9.27 -20.79 -10.04
CA CYS A 91 7.97 -20.41 -9.54
C CYS A 91 7.62 -18.96 -9.90
N THR A 92 6.47 -18.77 -10.54
CA THR A 92 5.99 -17.46 -10.98
C THR A 92 4.52 -17.29 -10.65
N THR A 93 4.09 -16.07 -10.36
CA THR A 93 2.68 -15.77 -10.14
C THR A 93 1.85 -15.90 -11.42
N GLN A 94 0.54 -16.02 -11.26
CA GLN A 94 -0.43 -15.85 -12.33
C GLN A 94 -1.38 -14.67 -12.00
N PRO A 95 -1.45 -13.63 -12.85
CA PRO A 95 -0.58 -13.38 -13.99
C PRO A 95 0.89 -13.19 -13.55
N PRO A 96 1.87 -13.34 -14.46
CA PRO A 96 3.27 -13.12 -14.13
C PRO A 96 3.48 -11.71 -13.57
N GLN A 97 4.03 -11.64 -12.36
CA GLN A 97 4.38 -10.38 -11.73
C GLN A 97 5.42 -9.67 -12.59
N GLN A 98 5.13 -8.42 -12.92
CA GLN A 98 6.10 -7.60 -13.64
C GLN A 98 7.18 -7.14 -12.67
N TYR A 99 8.33 -7.82 -12.72
CA TYR A 99 9.54 -7.40 -12.04
C TYR A 99 10.15 -6.22 -12.80
N ILE A 100 9.62 -5.02 -12.55
CA ILE A 100 10.30 -3.79 -12.94
C ILE A 100 11.56 -3.73 -12.06
N HIS A 101 12.71 -4.07 -12.66
CA HIS A 101 13.98 -4.25 -11.95
C HIS A 101 14.20 -3.16 -10.91
N GLU A 102 14.32 -3.59 -9.64
CA GLU A 102 14.75 -2.94 -8.39
C GLU A 102 15.33 -1.52 -8.49
N GLN A 103 14.59 -0.60 -9.09
CA GLN A 103 14.84 0.81 -8.98
C GLN A 103 14.08 1.29 -7.75
N ALA A 104 14.73 2.12 -6.93
CA ALA A 104 14.19 2.63 -5.68
C ALA A 104 12.84 3.38 -5.84
N ALA A 105 12.42 3.63 -7.08
CA ALA A 105 11.21 4.36 -7.41
C ALA A 105 10.00 3.49 -7.71
N VAL A 106 10.12 2.17 -7.94
CA VAL A 106 8.97 1.33 -8.34
C VAL A 106 7.85 1.41 -7.31
N VAL A 107 6.60 1.51 -7.78
CA VAL A 107 5.40 1.59 -6.93
C VAL A 107 4.32 0.65 -7.41
N CYS A 108 3.46 0.24 -6.48
CA CYS A 108 2.19 -0.41 -6.76
C CYS A 108 1.07 0.61 -6.58
N ALA A 109 0.15 0.65 -7.54
CA ALA A 109 -0.98 1.56 -7.51
C ALA A 109 -2.28 0.85 -7.93
N LEU A 110 -3.39 1.39 -7.44
CA LEU A 110 -4.74 0.96 -7.80
C LEU A 110 -5.27 1.87 -8.89
N LYS A 111 -5.80 1.28 -9.97
CA LYS A 111 -6.46 2.01 -11.04
C LYS A 111 -7.91 1.55 -11.15
N TYR A 112 -8.84 2.45 -10.85
CA TYR A 112 -10.27 2.16 -10.95
C TYR A 112 -10.70 2.06 -12.43
N THR A 113 -11.33 0.95 -12.80
CA THR A 113 -11.76 0.68 -14.19
C THR A 113 -12.88 1.60 -14.64
N THR A 114 -13.70 2.07 -13.70
CA THR A 114 -14.67 3.13 -13.94
C THR A 114 -14.72 3.99 -12.68
N PRO A 115 -14.31 5.27 -12.75
CA PRO A 115 -14.32 6.15 -11.59
C PRO A 115 -15.70 6.17 -10.93
N CYS A 116 -15.73 5.89 -9.62
CA CYS A 116 -16.94 5.92 -8.79
C CYS A 116 -18.03 4.88 -9.14
N SER A 117 -17.72 3.80 -9.88
CA SER A 117 -18.67 2.71 -10.09
C SER A 117 -18.04 1.33 -9.96
N ASN A 118 -18.77 0.42 -9.32
CA ASN A 118 -18.52 -1.03 -9.21
C ASN A 118 -17.41 -1.49 -8.27
N ASN A 119 -16.84 -0.60 -7.44
CA ASN A 119 -15.82 -0.94 -6.43
C ASN A 119 -14.62 -1.74 -6.98
N ALA A 120 -14.41 -1.72 -8.30
CA ALA A 120 -13.47 -2.58 -8.99
C ALA A 120 -12.22 -1.82 -9.40
N TYR A 121 -11.05 -2.44 -9.26
CA TYR A 121 -9.77 -1.82 -9.56
C TYR A 121 -8.77 -2.84 -10.14
N ASP A 122 -7.82 -2.31 -10.90
CA ASP A 122 -6.62 -3.03 -11.33
C ASP A 122 -5.46 -2.68 -10.41
N MET A 123 -4.64 -3.67 -10.06
CA MET A 123 -3.35 -3.47 -9.43
C MET A 123 -2.27 -3.35 -10.51
N ILE A 124 -1.58 -2.22 -10.57
CA ILE A 124 -0.60 -1.93 -11.61
C ILE A 124 0.72 -1.49 -10.97
N SER A 125 1.80 -2.15 -11.38
CA SER A 125 3.17 -1.74 -11.04
C SER A 125 3.63 -0.64 -11.99
N TYR A 126 4.08 0.48 -11.44
CA TYR A 126 4.66 1.60 -12.19
C TYR A 126 6.15 1.73 -11.88
N ALA A 127 6.93 2.24 -12.85
CA ALA A 127 8.37 2.43 -12.67
C ALA A 127 8.71 3.50 -11.62
N ASN A 128 7.83 4.48 -11.45
CA ASN A 128 7.93 5.53 -10.45
C ASN A 128 6.54 6.07 -10.05
N TRP A 129 6.52 6.89 -9.00
CA TRP A 129 5.32 7.54 -8.48
C TRP A 129 4.64 8.47 -9.51
N ASP A 130 5.43 9.25 -10.25
CA ASP A 130 4.91 10.23 -11.20
C ASP A 130 4.16 9.55 -12.36
N ASP A 131 4.66 8.41 -12.84
CA ASP A 131 4.00 7.60 -13.86
C ASP A 131 2.63 7.10 -13.38
N ALA A 132 2.53 6.66 -12.12
CA ALA A 132 1.27 6.20 -11.53
C ALA A 132 0.24 7.34 -11.45
N VAL A 133 0.67 8.49 -10.93
CA VAL A 133 -0.21 9.68 -10.79
C VAL A 133 -0.63 10.21 -12.16
N SER A 134 0.29 10.26 -13.13
CA SER A 134 -0.02 10.70 -14.49
C SER A 134 -1.02 9.79 -15.20
N ASP A 135 -1.08 8.52 -14.81
CA ASP A 135 -2.05 7.54 -15.32
C ASP A 135 -3.38 7.54 -14.53
N GLY A 136 -3.54 8.46 -13.57
CA GLY A 136 -4.71 8.55 -12.71
C GLY A 136 -4.85 7.40 -11.72
N ALA A 137 -3.77 6.65 -11.47
CA ALA A 137 -3.72 5.59 -10.48
C ALA A 137 -3.38 6.16 -9.09
N ILE A 138 -3.79 5.44 -8.05
CA ILE A 138 -3.56 5.82 -6.66
C ILE A 138 -2.51 4.88 -6.08
N VAL A 139 -1.34 5.44 -5.76
CA VAL A 139 -0.22 4.66 -5.19
C VAL A 139 -0.57 4.16 -3.80
N THR A 140 -0.32 2.87 -3.54
CA THR A 140 -0.54 2.24 -2.23
C THR A 140 0.77 2.03 -1.49
N HIS A 141 1.79 1.52 -2.17
CA HIS A 141 3.09 1.25 -1.57
C HIS A 141 4.23 1.25 -2.58
N MET A 142 5.45 1.33 -2.06
CA MET A 142 6.70 1.13 -2.82
C MET A 142 6.90 -0.35 -3.11
N GLY A 143 7.45 -0.66 -4.30
CA GLY A 143 7.59 -2.02 -4.82
C GLY A 143 6.51 -2.37 -5.82
N ALA A 144 6.73 -3.45 -6.59
CA ALA A 144 5.75 -3.93 -7.56
C ALA A 144 4.53 -4.55 -6.85
N CYS A 145 3.34 -4.45 -7.47
CA CYS A 145 2.15 -5.15 -6.99
C CYS A 145 2.35 -6.67 -7.01
N GLY A 146 1.78 -7.39 -6.05
CA GLY A 146 1.85 -8.85 -5.94
C GLY A 146 0.69 -9.42 -5.12
N LEU A 147 0.90 -10.60 -4.53
CA LEU A 147 -0.15 -11.36 -3.82
C LEU A 147 -0.81 -10.57 -2.68
N CYS A 148 -0.02 -9.84 -1.89
CA CYS A 148 -0.49 -9.06 -0.74
C CYS A 148 -0.86 -7.60 -1.06
N SER A 149 -1.02 -7.25 -2.34
CA SER A 149 -1.24 -5.86 -2.75
C SER A 149 -2.72 -5.46 -2.85
N THR A 150 -3.64 -6.38 -2.54
CA THR A 150 -5.07 -6.08 -2.60
C THR A 150 -5.46 -5.09 -1.50
N THR A 151 -6.58 -4.38 -1.72
CA THR A 151 -7.21 -3.52 -0.72
C THR A 151 -7.70 -4.29 0.49
N ALA A 152 -8.06 -5.57 0.34
CA ALA A 152 -8.41 -6.44 1.47
C ALA A 152 -7.20 -6.68 2.38
N ASP A 153 -6.03 -7.00 1.80
CA ASP A 153 -4.78 -7.17 2.57
C ASP A 153 -4.33 -5.85 3.20
N LEU A 154 -4.53 -4.73 2.51
CA LEU A 154 -4.27 -3.40 3.05
C LEU A 154 -5.18 -3.09 4.24
N ALA A 155 -6.47 -3.46 4.16
CA ALA A 155 -7.41 -3.30 5.26
C ALA A 155 -7.04 -4.21 6.46
N ALA A 156 -6.55 -5.42 6.21
CA ALA A 156 -6.01 -6.29 7.25
C ALA A 156 -4.82 -5.63 7.96
N TYR A 157 -3.90 -5.00 7.23
CA TYR A 157 -2.81 -4.21 7.82
C TYR A 157 -3.33 -3.02 8.63
N MET A 158 -4.36 -2.32 8.15
CA MET A 158 -4.98 -1.21 8.88
C MET A 158 -5.64 -1.64 10.19
N ASN A 159 -6.19 -2.86 10.24
CA ASN A 159 -6.77 -3.45 11.45
C ASN A 159 -5.71 -3.99 12.42
N ASN A 160 -4.53 -4.36 11.92
CA ASN A 160 -3.46 -5.00 12.69
C ASN A 160 -2.19 -4.15 12.64
N PRO A 161 -2.10 -3.06 13.45
CA PRO A 161 -0.98 -2.14 13.42
C PRO A 161 0.36 -2.79 13.82
N ASP A 162 0.33 -3.94 14.51
CA ASP A 162 1.49 -4.77 14.81
C ASP A 162 1.41 -6.14 14.11
N LEU A 163 1.27 -6.09 12.78
CA LEU A 163 1.23 -7.27 11.93
C LEU A 163 2.45 -8.20 12.13
N GLU A 164 3.60 -7.67 12.57
CA GLU A 164 4.78 -8.49 12.87
C GLU A 164 4.48 -9.46 14.02
N SER A 165 4.02 -8.95 15.17
CA SER A 165 3.65 -9.80 16.31
C SER A 165 2.55 -10.80 15.97
N ASP A 166 1.53 -10.36 15.23
CA ASP A 166 0.41 -11.22 14.84
C ASP A 166 0.85 -12.33 13.87
N SER A 167 1.72 -12.00 12.91
CA SER A 167 2.28 -12.98 11.97
C SER A 167 3.10 -14.05 12.66
N ILE A 168 3.86 -13.69 13.71
CA ILE A 168 4.65 -14.66 14.50
C ILE A 168 3.73 -15.67 15.19
N ILE A 169 2.57 -15.23 15.68
CA ILE A 169 1.57 -16.13 16.29
C ILE A 169 1.04 -17.12 15.24
N CYS A 170 0.67 -16.64 14.05
CA CYS A 170 0.16 -17.50 12.98
C CYS A 170 1.21 -18.50 12.46
N VAL A 171 2.45 -18.05 12.27
CA VAL A 171 3.58 -18.96 11.94
C VAL A 171 3.79 -20.00 13.03
N THR A 172 3.72 -19.60 14.30
CA THR A 172 3.86 -20.53 15.44
C THR A 172 2.75 -21.57 15.45
N LYS A 173 1.50 -21.20 15.16
CA LYS A 173 0.39 -22.16 14.97
C LYS A 173 0.66 -23.11 13.80
N GLY A 174 1.18 -22.59 12.69
CA GLY A 174 1.60 -23.36 11.51
C GLY A 174 2.62 -24.45 11.86
N LEU A 175 3.61 -24.10 12.67
CA LEU A 175 4.70 -24.99 13.08
C LEU A 175 4.28 -26.00 14.16
N LEU A 176 3.45 -25.60 15.12
CA LEU A 176 3.11 -26.44 16.28
C LEU A 176 1.86 -27.30 16.09
N LEU A 177 0.92 -26.89 15.23
CA LEU A 177 -0.35 -27.57 15.02
C LEU A 177 -0.42 -28.19 13.61
N SER A 178 -0.53 -27.36 12.58
CA SER A 178 -0.56 -27.76 11.17
C SER A 178 -0.44 -26.54 10.26
N TYR A 179 -0.03 -26.76 9.01
CA TYR A 179 -0.06 -25.75 7.94
C TYR A 179 -1.42 -25.03 7.87
N ASP A 180 -2.51 -25.80 7.78
CA ASP A 180 -3.88 -25.28 7.71
C ASP A 180 -4.23 -24.41 8.93
N SER A 181 -3.72 -24.74 10.13
CA SER A 181 -3.95 -23.91 11.33
C SER A 181 -3.25 -22.56 11.25
N GLY A 182 -2.07 -22.51 10.62
CA GLY A 182 -1.34 -21.26 10.37
C GLY A 182 -2.05 -20.41 9.31
N MET A 183 -2.44 -21.04 8.20
CA MET A 183 -3.21 -20.39 7.13
C MET A 183 -4.52 -19.80 7.64
N GLN A 184 -5.29 -20.59 8.41
CA GLN A 184 -6.54 -20.12 9.01
C GLN A 184 -6.31 -18.94 9.95
N CYS A 185 -5.22 -18.91 10.71
CA CYS A 185 -4.88 -17.76 11.54
C CYS A 185 -4.63 -16.50 10.71
N PHE A 186 -3.86 -16.58 9.62
CA PHE A 186 -3.65 -15.43 8.73
C PHE A 186 -4.94 -14.91 8.09
N MET A 187 -5.83 -15.82 7.70
CA MET A 187 -7.06 -15.46 7.01
C MET A 187 -8.16 -14.98 7.97
N GLU A 188 -8.32 -15.62 9.12
CA GLU A 188 -9.44 -15.34 10.03
C GLU A 188 -9.07 -14.39 11.17
N ASP A 189 -7.87 -14.52 11.76
CA ASP A 189 -7.45 -13.68 12.88
C ASP A 189 -6.89 -12.34 12.38
N ILE A 190 -6.11 -12.35 11.29
CA ILE A 190 -5.50 -11.14 10.70
C ILE A 190 -6.36 -10.56 9.57
N GLY A 191 -7.03 -11.39 8.77
CA GLY A 191 -7.88 -10.93 7.66
C GLY A 191 -7.18 -10.85 6.30
N LEU A 192 -6.02 -11.50 6.13
CA LEU A 192 -5.35 -11.55 4.82
C LEU A 192 -6.12 -12.43 3.84
N THR A 193 -5.97 -12.12 2.55
CA THR A 193 -6.42 -13.00 1.47
C THR A 193 -5.68 -14.34 1.50
N GLU A 194 -6.26 -15.38 0.89
CA GLU A 194 -5.63 -16.70 0.80
C GLU A 194 -4.28 -16.58 0.07
N GLU A 195 -4.25 -15.80 -1.01
CA GLU A 195 -3.07 -15.56 -1.83
C GLU A 195 -1.94 -14.91 -1.05
N CYS A 196 -2.25 -13.93 -0.19
CA CYS A 196 -1.27 -13.30 0.68
C CYS A 196 -0.86 -14.19 1.86
N ALA A 197 -1.77 -15.00 2.40
CA ALA A 197 -1.47 -15.90 3.50
C ALA A 197 -0.56 -17.08 3.07
N ASN A 198 -0.57 -17.45 1.80
CA ASN A 198 0.07 -18.65 1.26
C ASN A 198 1.57 -18.49 0.88
N ILE A 199 2.20 -17.34 1.18
CA ILE A 199 3.62 -17.05 0.88
C ILE A 199 4.52 -17.10 2.11
#